data_AF-A0A3D5U7Y8-F1
#
_entry.id   AF-A0A3D5U7Y8-F1
#
_cell.length_a   1.000
_cell.length_b   1.000
_cell.length_c   1.000
_cell.angle_alpha   90.00
_cell.angle_beta   90.00
_cell.angle_gamma   90.00
#
_symmetry.space_group_name_H-M   'P 1'
#
loop_
_entity.id
_entity.type
_entity.pdbx_description
1 polymer ?
#
loop_
_entity_poly.entity_id
_entity_poly.type
_entity_poly.pdbx_seq_one_letter_code
_entity_poly.pdbx_strand_id
1 'polypeptide(L)'
;MYCSNCGAPVDPKAYACISCGLPIKGSRNFCTNCGAAVQPGAAICTCCGVPINSSAEMPEGGKDWLTTLLLCIFVGAFGIHRFYTNSPVIG
;
A
#
# COMPACT_ATOMS: atom_id res chain seq x y z
N MET A 1 -14.02 -20.50 7.35
CA MET A 1 -12.88 -19.66 7.81
C MET A 1 -13.18 -19.17 9.23
N TYR A 2 -12.20 -18.69 10.00
CA TYR A 2 -12.45 -18.20 11.36
C TYR A 2 -12.24 -16.68 11.44
N CYS A 3 -13.02 -16.01 12.28
CA CYS A 3 -12.92 -14.56 12.44
C CYS A 3 -11.58 -14.18 13.10
N SER A 4 -10.86 -13.23 12.51
CA SER A 4 -9.58 -12.73 13.02
C SER A 4 -9.68 -11.99 14.36
N ASN A 5 -10.90 -11.62 14.77
CA ASN A 5 -11.16 -10.91 16.02
C ASN A 5 -11.63 -11.87 17.13
N CYS A 6 -12.69 -12.66 16.87
CA CYS A 6 -13.31 -13.49 17.91
C CYS A 6 -13.06 -15.00 17.76
N GLY A 7 -12.41 -15.45 16.69
CA GLY A 7 -12.18 -16.89 16.44
C GLY A 7 -13.43 -17.70 16.10
N ALA A 8 -14.61 -17.08 16.00
CA ALA A 8 -15.84 -17.77 15.64
C ALA A 8 -15.79 -18.29 14.18
N PRO A 9 -16.44 -19.43 13.88
CA PRO A 9 -16.55 -19.92 12.52
C PRO A 9 -17.39 -18.94 11.69
N VAL A 10 -16.83 -18.51 10.56
CA VAL A 10 -17.50 -17.60 9.63
C VAL A 10 -17.56 -18.20 8.23
N ASP A 11 -18.70 -17.98 7.60
CA ASP A 11 -18.94 -18.37 6.21
C ASP A 11 -18.09 -17.53 5.25
N PRO A 12 -17.35 -18.14 4.29
CA PRO A 12 -16.48 -17.42 3.36
C PRO A 12 -17.18 -16.35 2.51
N LYS A 13 -18.51 -16.39 2.40
CA LYS A 13 -19.32 -15.41 1.66
C LYS A 13 -19.91 -14.31 2.56
N ALA A 14 -19.70 -14.37 3.88
CA ALA A 14 -20.23 -13.40 4.81
C ALA A 14 -19.46 -12.07 4.77
N TYR A 15 -20.19 -10.97 4.65
CA TYR A 15 -19.64 -9.61 4.71
C TYR A 15 -19.16 -9.25 6.12
N ALA A 16 -19.89 -9.70 7.14
CA ALA A 16 -19.59 -9.48 8.55
C ALA A 16 -19.73 -10.75 9.38
N CYS A 17 -18.94 -10.80 10.46
CA CYS A 17 -18.97 -11.82 11.49
C CYS A 17 -20.27 -11.73 12.30
N ILE A 18 -21.09 -12.79 12.32
CA ILE A 18 -22.37 -12.81 13.06
C ILE A 18 -22.12 -12.71 14.58
N SER A 19 -21.03 -13.29 15.07
CA SER A 19 -20.72 -13.31 16.51
C SER A 19 -20.13 -12.00 17.04
N CYS A 20 -19.53 -11.19 16.18
CA CYS A 20 -18.76 -10.01 16.60
C CYS A 20 -19.11 -8.72 15.86
N GLY A 21 -19.92 -8.80 14.80
CA GLY A 21 -20.37 -7.65 14.00
C GLY A 21 -19.31 -7.05 13.07
N LEU A 22 -18.05 -7.48 13.14
CA LEU A 22 -16.97 -6.91 12.33
C LEU A 22 -16.93 -7.47 10.89
N PRO A 23 -16.54 -6.63 9.91
CA PRO A 23 -16.36 -7.09 8.54
C PRO A 23 -15.19 -8.07 8.41
N ILE A 24 -15.35 -9.09 7.56
CA ILE A 24 -14.31 -10.12 7.34
C ILE A 24 -13.17 -9.58 6.45
N LYS A 25 -13.50 -8.66 5.54
CA LYS A 25 -12.57 -8.04 4.60
C LYS A 25 -12.52 -6.53 4.83
N GLY A 26 -11.68 -6.07 5.76
CA GLY A 26 -11.38 -4.65 5.85
C GLY A 26 -11.04 -4.19 7.26
N SER A 27 -9.79 -3.78 7.42
CA SER A 27 -9.19 -3.13 8.59
C SER A 27 -9.25 -3.93 9.90
N ARG A 28 -8.07 -4.35 10.36
CA ARG A 28 -7.86 -4.67 11.78
C ARG A 28 -8.02 -3.36 12.56
N ASN A 29 -9.26 -2.99 12.88
CA ASN A 29 -9.58 -1.82 13.71
C ASN A 29 -9.20 -2.03 15.18
N PHE A 30 -8.31 -2.97 15.48
CA PHE A 30 -7.90 -3.31 16.83
C PHE A 30 -6.41 -3.62 16.84
N CYS A 31 -5.70 -3.07 17.82
CA CYS A 31 -4.30 -3.35 18.01
C CYS A 31 -4.12 -4.79 18.52
N THR A 32 -3.24 -5.57 17.88
CA THR A 32 -2.92 -6.94 18.32
C THR A 32 -2.18 -6.99 19.65
N ASN A 33 -1.65 -5.87 20.12
CA ASN A 33 -0.88 -5.80 21.36
C ASN A 33 -1.75 -5.38 22.56
N CYS A 34 -2.60 -4.37 22.41
CA CYS A 34 -3.40 -3.82 23.51
C CYS A 34 -4.92 -3.99 23.35
N GLY A 35 -5.41 -4.52 22.23
CA GLY A 35 -6.84 -4.70 21.97
C GLY A 35 -7.63 -3.39 21.82
N ALA A 36 -6.98 -2.23 21.85
CA ALA A 36 -7.64 -0.94 21.67
C ALA A 36 -8.11 -0.76 20.22
N ALA A 37 -9.26 -0.10 20.05
CA ALA A 37 -9.76 0.24 18.74
C ALA A 37 -8.79 1.19 18.02
N VAL A 38 -8.50 0.93 16.76
CA VAL A 38 -7.64 1.76 15.93
C VAL A 38 -8.32 2.13 14.63
N GLN A 39 -8.06 3.34 14.17
CA GLN A 39 -8.70 3.92 13.00
C GLN A 39 -8.22 3.22 11.71
N PRO A 40 -9.12 2.96 10.74
CA PRO A 40 -8.72 2.42 9.45
C PRO A 40 -7.75 3.40 8.78
N GLY A 41 -6.53 2.93 8.46
CA GLY A 41 -5.45 3.76 7.89
C GLY A 41 -4.47 4.36 8.90
N ALA A 42 -4.66 4.15 10.21
CA ALA A 42 -3.66 4.57 11.19
C ALA A 42 -2.41 3.69 11.10
N ALA A 43 -1.22 4.32 11.12
CA ALA A 43 0.07 3.64 11.07
C ALA A 43 0.57 3.18 12.47
N ILE A 44 0.07 3.81 13.53
CA ILE A 44 0.50 3.57 14.93
C ILE A 44 -0.73 3.54 15.83
N CYS A 45 -0.77 2.62 16.78
CA CYS A 45 -1.81 2.59 17.80
C CYS A 45 -1.61 3.74 18.81
N THR A 46 -2.61 4.60 18.96
CA THR A 46 -2.59 5.74 19.89
C THR A 46 -2.61 5.33 21.37
N CYS A 47 -2.98 4.09 21.68
CA CYS A 47 -3.07 3.59 23.05
C CYS A 47 -1.74 2.98 23.54
N CYS A 48 -1.05 2.19 22.71
CA CYS A 48 0.16 1.47 23.11
C CYS A 48 1.43 1.87 22.35
N GLY A 49 1.32 2.71 21.32
CA GLY A 49 2.46 3.16 20.51
C GLY A 49 3.02 2.10 19.54
N VAL A 50 2.42 0.90 19.48
CA VAL A 50 2.88 -0.18 18.60
C VAL A 50 2.45 0.13 17.15
N PRO A 51 3.36 -0.04 16.16
CA PRO A 51 3.01 0.14 14.76
C PRO A 51 1.99 -0.92 14.32
N ILE A 52 0.95 -0.47 13.66
CA ILE A 52 -0.08 -1.32 13.08
C ILE A 52 0.11 -1.27 11.58
N ASN A 53 0.61 -2.38 11.02
CA ASN A 53 0.79 -2.52 9.58
C ASN A 53 -0.60 -2.59 8.91
N SER A 54 -1.16 -1.42 8.62
CA SER A 54 -2.33 -1.18 7.79
C SER A 54 -1.85 -1.11 6.34
N SER A 55 -1.47 -2.26 5.79
CA SER A 55 -1.23 -2.43 4.35
C SER A 55 -2.56 -2.36 3.61
N ALA A 56 -3.14 -1.16 3.51
CA ALA A 56 -4.37 -0.90 2.76
C ALA A 56 -4.30 0.43 2.03
N GLU A 57 -3.14 0.77 1.48
CA GLU A 57 -3.01 1.78 0.43
C GLU A 57 -1.56 1.75 -0.08
N MET A 58 -1.23 0.70 -0.84
CA MET A 58 -0.35 0.97 -1.98
C MET A 58 -1.28 1.43 -3.09
N PRO A 59 -1.17 2.67 -3.58
CA PRO A 59 -1.70 2.95 -4.89
C PRO A 59 -0.95 2.00 -5.83
N GLU A 60 -1.69 1.09 -6.46
CA GLU A 60 -1.17 0.40 -7.63
C GLU A 60 -0.81 1.48 -8.65
N GLY A 61 0.47 1.85 -8.64
CA GLY A 61 1.08 2.84 -9.50
C GLY A 61 0.95 2.37 -10.94
N GLY A 62 -0.19 2.70 -11.53
CA GLY A 62 -0.44 2.51 -12.94
C GLY A 62 0.64 3.23 -13.75
N LYS A 63 1.51 2.44 -14.36
CA LYS A 63 2.21 2.73 -15.61
C LYS A 63 3.56 3.46 -15.52
N ASP A 64 4.50 2.87 -14.78
CA ASP A 64 5.93 3.24 -14.84
C ASP A 64 6.58 2.99 -16.21
N TRP A 65 5.98 2.13 -17.04
CA TRP A 65 6.46 1.82 -18.39
C TRP A 65 6.47 3.06 -19.30
N LEU A 66 5.43 3.89 -19.23
CA LEU A 66 5.27 5.02 -20.14
C LEU A 66 6.13 6.20 -19.68
N THR A 67 6.26 6.39 -18.36
CA THR A 67 7.21 7.33 -17.76
C THR A 67 8.66 6.94 -18.05
N THR A 68 9.00 5.64 -17.97
CA THR A 68 10.34 5.14 -18.34
C THR A 68 10.62 5.36 -19.82
N LEU A 69 9.67 5.08 -20.70
CA LEU A 69 9.82 5.28 -22.14
C LEU A 69 9.96 6.77 -22.50
N LEU A 70 9.17 7.64 -21.87
CA LEU A 70 9.23 9.08 -22.08
C LEU A 70 10.58 9.63 -21.60
N LEU A 71 11.04 9.25 -20.40
CA LEU A 71 12.37 9.61 -19.92
C LEU A 71 13.48 9.11 -20.85
N CYS A 72 13.45 7.85 -21.31
CA CYS A 72 14.45 7.32 -22.24
C CYS A 72 14.51 8.11 -23.56
N ILE A 73 13.37 8.51 -24.13
CA ILE A 73 13.35 9.30 -25.37
C ILE A 73 13.87 10.72 -25.13
N PHE A 74 13.43 11.41 -24.07
CA PHE A 74 13.87 12.78 -23.81
C PHE A 74 15.35 12.84 -23.39
N VAL A 75 15.81 11.97 -22.50
CA VAL A 75 17.22 11.86 -22.05
C VAL A 75 18.14 11.39 -23.17
N GLY A 76 17.65 10.46 -24.01
CA GLY A 76 18.36 9.98 -25.20
C GLY A 76 18.47 11.04 -26.29
N ALA A 77 17.38 11.74 -26.60
CA ALA A 77 17.35 12.82 -27.59
C ALA A 77 18.14 14.06 -27.16
N PHE A 78 18.15 14.39 -25.85
CA PHE A 78 19.03 15.42 -25.30
C PHE A 78 20.52 15.03 -25.33
N GLY A 79 20.86 13.79 -25.70
CA GLY A 79 22.24 13.41 -25.96
C GLY A 79 23.12 13.48 -24.71
N ILE A 80 22.62 13.04 -23.55
CA ILE A 80 23.44 12.97 -22.32
C ILE A 80 24.68 12.10 -22.53
N HIS A 81 24.58 11.08 -23.39
CA HIS A 81 25.72 10.28 -23.83
C HIS A 81 26.77 11.10 -24.64
N ARG A 82 26.35 12.14 -25.37
CA ARG A 82 27.21 13.08 -26.13
C ARG A 82 27.82 14.18 -25.27
N PHE A 83 27.12 14.57 -24.20
CA PHE A 83 27.67 15.43 -23.15
C PHE A 83 28.86 14.76 -22.46
N TYR A 84 28.77 13.45 -22.18
CA TYR A 84 29.84 12.68 -21.56
C TYR A 84 31.07 12.46 -22.46
N THR A 85 30.89 12.57 -23.79
CA THR A 85 31.97 12.40 -24.80
C THR A 85 32.48 13.74 -25.36
N ASN A 86 32.26 14.86 -24.65
CA ASN A 86 32.74 16.21 -24.99
C ASN A 86 32.49 16.64 -26.46
N SER A 87 31.44 16.13 -27.08
CA SER A 87 31.05 16.50 -28.45
C SER A 87 29.53 16.63 -28.57
N PRO A 88 28.93 17.67 -27.92
CA PRO A 88 27.53 17.99 -28.12
C PRO A 88 27.33 18.53 -29.54
N VAL A 89 26.43 17.89 -30.31
CA VAL A 89 25.98 18.41 -31.61
C VAL A 89 25.11 19.63 -31.36
N ILE A 90 25.65 20.78 -31.72
CA ILE A 90 24.96 22.06 -31.87
C ILE A 90 25.15 22.46 -33.34
N GLY A 91 24.09 22.30 -34.14
CA GLY A 91 24.09 22.65 -35.56
C GLY A 91 24.52 21.50 -36.46
#